data_AF-A0A3B6W5W6-F1
#
_entry.id   AF-A0A3B6W5W6-F1
#
_cell.length_a   1.000
_cell.length_b   1.000
_cell.length_c   1.000
_cell.angle_alpha   90.00
_cell.angle_beta   90.00
_cell.angle_gamma   90.00
#
_symmetry.space_group_name_H-M   'P 1'
#
loop_
_entity.id
_entity.type
_entity.pdbx_description
1 polymer ?
#
loop_
_entity_poly.entity_id
_entity_poly.type
_entity_poly.pdbx_seq_one_letter_code
_entity_poly.pdbx_strand_id
1 'polypeptide(L)'
;MNILKLFLFTILLSFPIISCGLPDVTGITLELNQPYITKVIPGNNQLTVEFEAQNNEPSFSGYNIYFGDSTDPRKYRLYNQQKALPTISDKTSTVIKKYSFTIKVGSYFSTNGTDVYTLKESDLNNGIPVYVWVSAYQITPQLESYYYYDNFVKMGTPRPEALNQTVTPNNNISMEGRDLARLIVSGGNLYFQNVGGTSMMAVSGNSLNDVVIPPENGYGNVDLQVKANRLYLIKITDGNNAYYGKIYVRSVNGTSSITVDYCRQTSANILSY
;
A
#
# COMPACT_ATOMS: atom_id res chain seq x y z
N MET A 1 64.44 45.42 -26.90
CA MET A 1 63.36 45.01 -25.99
C MET A 1 62.41 44.14 -26.79
N ASN A 2 62.34 42.85 -26.42
CA ASN A 2 62.02 41.74 -27.31
C ASN A 2 60.59 41.75 -27.89
N ILE A 3 60.49 41.79 -29.22
CA ILE A 3 59.29 41.46 -30.01
C ILE A 3 58.69 40.11 -29.60
N LEU A 4 59.51 39.19 -29.08
CA LEU A 4 59.09 37.91 -28.52
C LEU A 4 58.19 38.05 -27.26
N LYS A 5 58.37 39.10 -26.45
CA LYS A 5 57.53 39.33 -25.25
C LYS A 5 56.16 39.92 -25.62
N LEU A 6 56.09 40.70 -26.71
CA LEU A 6 54.82 41.24 -27.22
C LEU A 6 53.96 40.13 -27.85
N PHE A 7 54.60 39.16 -28.52
CA PHE A 7 53.92 38.01 -29.14
C PHE A 7 53.39 36.99 -28.13
N LEU A 8 54.07 36.81 -26.98
CA LEU A 8 53.54 35.98 -25.89
C LEU A 8 52.38 36.63 -25.14
N PHE A 9 52.34 37.97 -25.07
CA PHE A 9 51.26 38.69 -24.39
C PHE A 9 49.97 38.69 -25.22
N THR A 10 50.06 38.68 -26.55
CA THR A 10 48.88 38.57 -27.45
C THR A 10 48.30 37.16 -27.53
N ILE A 11 49.11 36.12 -27.32
CA ILE A 11 48.62 34.72 -27.26
C ILE A 11 47.88 34.44 -25.94
N LEU A 12 48.29 35.05 -24.81
CA LEU A 12 47.58 34.90 -23.54
C LEU A 12 46.23 35.65 -23.47
N LEU A 13 46.04 36.69 -24.29
CA LEU A 13 44.81 37.51 -24.31
C LEU A 13 43.77 37.06 -25.34
N SER A 14 44.03 35.96 -26.07
CA SER A 14 43.13 35.40 -27.09
C SER A 14 42.41 34.12 -26.66
N PHE A 15 42.44 33.78 -25.36
CA PHE A 15 41.51 32.82 -24.77
C PHE A 15 40.33 33.55 -24.11
N PRO A 16 39.22 33.78 -24.83
CA PRO A 16 37.95 33.84 -24.15
C PRO A 16 37.69 32.44 -23.57
N ILE A 17 37.89 32.30 -22.25
CA ILE A 17 37.24 31.27 -21.43
C ILE A 17 35.75 31.56 -21.52
N ILE A 18 35.14 31.15 -22.62
CA ILE A 18 33.70 30.98 -22.73
C ILE A 18 33.52 29.49 -22.90
N SER A 19 33.64 28.78 -21.77
CA SER A 19 32.82 27.61 -21.55
C SER A 19 31.39 28.09 -21.41
N CYS A 20 30.78 28.49 -22.53
CA CYS A 20 29.39 28.17 -22.73
C CYS A 20 29.39 26.65 -22.88
N GLY A 21 29.22 25.93 -21.76
CA GLY A 21 28.55 24.64 -21.88
C GLY A 21 27.29 24.95 -22.68
N LEU A 22 27.13 24.32 -23.84
CA LEU A 22 25.87 24.46 -24.56
C LEU A 22 24.77 24.25 -23.52
N PRO A 23 23.78 25.16 -23.39
CA PRO A 23 22.56 24.77 -22.72
C PRO A 23 22.12 23.52 -23.47
N ASP A 24 22.01 22.41 -22.76
CA ASP A 24 21.59 21.16 -23.34
C ASP A 24 20.24 21.42 -24.04
N VAL A 25 20.28 21.53 -25.37
CA VAL A 25 19.10 21.81 -26.19
C VAL A 25 18.24 20.55 -26.34
N THR A 26 18.64 19.45 -25.69
CA THR A 26 17.80 18.28 -25.39
C THR A 26 17.23 18.30 -23.98
N GLY A 27 17.43 19.39 -23.22
CA GLY A 27 16.86 19.68 -21.90
C GLY A 27 15.33 19.87 -21.91
N ILE A 28 14.62 18.99 -22.60
CA ILE A 28 13.36 18.50 -22.07
C ILE A 28 13.75 17.90 -20.73
N THR A 29 13.24 18.41 -19.61
CA THR A 29 13.29 17.63 -18.38
C THR A 29 12.58 16.31 -18.67
N LEU A 30 13.38 15.27 -18.88
CA LEU A 30 12.95 13.89 -19.01
C LEU A 30 12.45 13.48 -17.62
N GLU A 31 11.20 13.85 -17.33
CA GLU A 31 10.59 13.57 -16.04
C GLU A 31 10.04 12.15 -16.08
N LEU A 32 10.63 11.29 -15.26
CA LEU A 32 10.03 10.01 -14.95
C LEU A 32 8.65 10.27 -14.36
N ASN A 33 7.61 9.84 -15.07
CA ASN A 33 6.25 9.95 -14.60
C ASN A 33 6.06 9.18 -13.29
N GLN A 34 5.58 9.90 -12.29
CA GLN A 34 5.34 9.41 -10.95
C GLN A 34 4.16 8.41 -10.93
N PRO A 35 4.36 7.21 -10.38
CA PRO A 35 3.28 6.25 -10.15
C PRO A 35 2.21 6.80 -9.20
N TYR A 36 0.96 6.42 -9.46
CA TYR A 36 -0.18 6.74 -8.60
C TYR A 36 -0.63 5.49 -7.84
N ILE A 37 -0.47 5.49 -6.52
CA ILE A 37 -0.96 4.39 -5.66
C ILE A 37 -2.48 4.45 -5.61
N THR A 38 -3.13 3.49 -6.26
CA THR A 38 -4.58 3.38 -6.29
C THR A 38 -5.12 2.78 -5.00
N LYS A 39 -4.38 1.83 -4.40
CA LYS A 39 -4.82 1.11 -3.20
C LYS A 39 -3.64 0.55 -2.41
N VAL A 40 -3.76 0.58 -1.08
CA VAL A 40 -2.91 -0.22 -0.18
C VAL A 40 -3.85 -1.17 0.56
N ILE A 41 -3.71 -2.47 0.33
CA ILE A 41 -4.59 -3.52 0.85
C ILE A 41 -3.88 -4.21 2.02
N PRO A 42 -4.37 -4.05 3.24
CA PRO A 42 -3.85 -4.77 4.39
C PRO A 42 -4.11 -6.26 4.36
N GLY A 43 -3.17 -7.02 4.89
CA GLY A 43 -3.32 -8.43 5.23
C GLY A 43 -2.53 -8.78 6.49
N ASN A 44 -2.47 -10.06 6.81
CA ASN A 44 -1.76 -10.55 8.00
C ASN A 44 -0.25 -10.36 7.89
N ASN A 45 0.31 -9.43 8.67
CA ASN A 45 1.72 -9.03 8.64
C ASN A 45 2.24 -8.67 7.23
N GLN A 46 1.36 -8.13 6.38
CA GLN A 46 1.69 -7.78 5.00
C GLN A 46 0.81 -6.65 4.47
N LEU A 47 1.26 -6.01 3.40
CA LEU A 47 0.51 -5.02 2.64
C LEU A 47 0.67 -5.29 1.14
N THR A 48 -0.43 -5.25 0.40
CA THR A 48 -0.39 -5.26 -1.07
C THR A 48 -0.62 -3.86 -1.60
N VAL A 49 0.34 -3.36 -2.35
CA VAL A 49 0.32 -2.04 -2.98
C VAL A 49 -0.15 -2.22 -4.42
N GLU A 50 -1.27 -1.61 -4.77
CA GLU A 50 -1.74 -1.49 -6.15
C GLU A 50 -1.49 -0.06 -6.63
N PHE A 51 -0.93 0.06 -7.82
CA PHE A 51 -0.65 1.36 -8.41
C PHE A 51 -0.78 1.33 -9.92
N GLU A 52 -1.04 2.49 -10.48
CA GLU A 52 -1.10 2.75 -11.91
C GLU A 52 0.08 3.63 -12.31
N ALA A 53 0.72 3.29 -13.42
CA ALA A 53 1.82 4.08 -13.94
C ALA A 53 1.94 3.93 -15.45
N GLN A 54 2.43 5.00 -16.06
CA GLN A 54 2.76 5.10 -17.48
C GLN A 54 4.06 5.87 -17.57
N ASN A 55 5.11 5.26 -18.10
CA ASN A 55 6.41 5.92 -18.22
C ASN A 55 6.96 5.68 -19.62
N ASN A 56 7.06 6.75 -20.41
CA ASN A 56 7.53 6.66 -21.80
C ASN A 56 9.00 7.08 -21.94
N GLU A 57 9.67 7.36 -20.82
CA GLU A 57 11.03 7.86 -20.80
C GLU A 57 12.02 6.77 -21.22
N PRO A 58 12.82 6.92 -22.29
CA PRO A 58 13.74 5.87 -22.76
C PRO A 58 14.67 5.27 -21.70
N SER A 59 15.05 6.02 -20.67
CA SER A 59 15.91 5.55 -19.58
C SER A 59 15.17 4.84 -18.43
N PHE A 60 13.82 4.84 -18.45
CA PHE A 60 13.00 4.18 -17.45
C PHE A 60 13.33 2.68 -17.35
N SER A 61 13.57 2.24 -16.12
CA SER A 61 14.03 0.87 -15.80
C SER A 61 13.05 0.10 -14.92
N GLY A 62 12.07 0.77 -14.30
CA GLY A 62 11.08 0.15 -13.41
C GLY A 62 10.69 1.04 -12.23
N TYR A 63 10.16 0.44 -11.17
CA TYR A 63 9.64 1.14 -10.00
C TYR A 63 10.34 0.70 -8.72
N ASN A 64 10.69 1.69 -7.89
CA ASN A 64 11.13 1.47 -6.53
C ASN A 64 9.95 1.64 -5.58
N ILE A 65 9.81 0.68 -4.66
CA ILE A 65 8.79 0.72 -3.62
C ILE A 65 9.49 0.93 -2.30
N TYR A 66 8.93 1.82 -1.51
CA TYR A 66 9.38 2.13 -0.19
C TYR A 66 8.24 1.99 0.79
N PHE A 67 8.60 1.75 2.04
CA PHE A 67 7.67 1.88 3.15
C PHE A 67 8.36 2.45 4.39
N GLY A 68 7.57 2.93 5.32
CA GLY A 68 8.05 3.47 6.58
C GLY A 68 6.92 3.97 7.47
N ASP A 69 7.22 5.00 8.25
CA ASP A 69 6.27 5.63 9.15
C ASP A 69 5.79 6.99 8.61
N SER A 70 4.96 7.70 9.37
CA SER A 70 4.39 8.99 8.95
C SER A 70 5.42 10.10 8.78
N THR A 71 6.61 9.95 9.38
CA THR A 71 7.69 10.94 9.35
C THR A 71 8.69 10.64 8.24
N ASP A 72 8.90 9.36 7.93
CA ASP A 72 9.75 8.91 6.83
C ASP A 72 9.18 7.65 6.15
N PRO A 73 8.30 7.80 5.14
CA PRO A 73 7.78 6.70 4.32
C PRO A 73 8.81 6.07 3.38
N ARG A 74 9.96 6.73 3.20
CA ARG A 74 11.05 6.24 2.35
C ARG A 74 12.15 5.55 3.15
N LYS A 75 11.96 5.41 4.46
CA LYS A 75 12.89 4.79 5.40
C LYS A 75 13.37 3.41 4.96
N TYR A 76 12.47 2.57 4.46
CA TYR A 76 12.79 1.22 4.02
C TYR A 76 12.60 1.11 2.50
N ARG A 77 13.70 1.00 1.77
CA ARG A 77 13.69 0.75 0.32
C ARG A 77 13.61 -0.75 0.04
N LEU A 78 12.62 -1.18 -0.74
CA LEU A 78 12.46 -2.58 -1.12
C LEU A 78 13.29 -2.94 -2.34
N TYR A 79 13.75 -4.19 -2.40
CA TYR A 79 14.54 -4.73 -3.50
C TYR A 79 13.82 -5.92 -4.12
N ASN A 80 14.19 -6.23 -5.37
CA ASN A 80 13.72 -7.44 -6.02
C ASN A 80 14.37 -8.71 -5.42
N GLN A 81 14.01 -9.88 -5.95
CA GLN A 81 14.52 -11.18 -5.47
C GLN A 81 16.04 -11.36 -5.65
N GLN A 82 16.65 -10.58 -6.54
CA GLN A 82 18.10 -10.55 -6.78
C GLN A 82 18.82 -9.52 -5.89
N LYS A 83 18.12 -8.90 -4.92
CA LYS A 83 18.64 -7.82 -4.06
C LYS A 83 19.13 -6.61 -4.85
N ALA A 84 18.48 -6.32 -5.98
CA ALA A 84 18.79 -5.19 -6.85
C ALA A 84 17.58 -4.25 -7.01
N LEU A 85 17.89 -3.04 -7.47
CA LEU A 85 16.88 -2.08 -7.94
C LEU A 85 16.72 -2.19 -9.46
N PRO A 86 15.53 -1.93 -10.00
CA PRO A 86 14.33 -1.53 -9.26
C PRO A 86 13.64 -2.68 -8.52
N THR A 87 12.76 -2.34 -7.56
CA THR A 87 11.92 -3.31 -6.85
C THR A 87 11.06 -4.11 -7.85
N ILE A 88 10.47 -3.42 -8.84
CA ILE A 88 9.80 -4.00 -10.00
C ILE A 88 10.51 -3.51 -11.25
N SER A 89 11.07 -4.43 -12.03
CA SER A 89 11.60 -4.10 -13.37
C SER A 89 10.47 -3.99 -14.38
N ASP A 90 10.51 -2.94 -15.19
CA ASP A 90 9.62 -2.79 -16.34
C ASP A 90 10.32 -1.98 -17.44
N LYS A 91 9.71 -1.94 -18.62
CA LYS A 91 10.13 -1.14 -19.77
C LYS A 91 9.15 0.00 -20.01
N THR A 92 9.59 0.94 -20.85
CA THR A 92 8.76 2.06 -21.27
C THR A 92 7.40 1.63 -21.81
N SER A 93 6.41 2.48 -21.62
CA SER A 93 5.06 2.28 -22.09
C SER A 93 4.35 3.59 -22.37
N THR A 94 3.66 3.61 -23.51
CA THR A 94 2.76 4.69 -23.91
C THR A 94 1.34 4.50 -23.39
N VAL A 95 1.05 3.47 -22.59
CA VAL A 95 -0.26 3.22 -21.99
C VAL A 95 -0.16 3.06 -20.48
N ILE A 96 -1.24 3.37 -19.76
CA ILE A 96 -1.31 3.14 -18.32
C ILE A 96 -1.35 1.64 -18.06
N LYS A 97 -0.41 1.16 -17.23
CA LYS A 97 -0.36 -0.20 -16.72
C LYS A 97 -0.72 -0.23 -15.24
N LYS A 98 -1.29 -1.35 -14.81
CA LYS A 98 -1.59 -1.65 -13.41
C LYS A 98 -0.54 -2.59 -12.86
N TYR A 99 -0.09 -2.31 -11.64
CA TYR A 99 0.89 -3.12 -10.93
C TYR A 99 0.35 -3.49 -9.56
N SER A 100 0.85 -4.61 -9.05
CA SER A 100 0.59 -5.08 -7.69
C SER A 100 1.88 -5.60 -7.09
N PHE A 101 2.17 -5.22 -5.84
CA PHE A 101 3.33 -5.69 -5.10
C PHE A 101 2.97 -5.95 -3.65
N THR A 102 3.32 -7.12 -3.13
CA THR A 102 3.11 -7.44 -1.72
C THR A 102 4.39 -7.24 -0.92
N ILE A 103 4.35 -6.29 0.01
CA ILE A 103 5.32 -6.11 1.09
C ILE A 103 4.98 -7.14 2.17
N LYS A 104 5.86 -8.10 2.41
CA LYS A 104 5.63 -9.21 3.34
C LYS A 104 6.92 -9.66 4.01
N VAL A 105 6.79 -10.44 5.07
CA VAL A 105 7.89 -11.20 5.67
C VAL A 105 8.64 -11.96 4.58
N GLY A 106 9.97 -11.87 4.59
CA GLY A 106 10.83 -12.44 3.55
C GLY A 106 11.19 -11.47 2.41
N SER A 107 10.52 -10.31 2.26
CA SER A 107 10.93 -9.32 1.26
C SER A 107 12.27 -8.68 1.63
N TYR A 108 13.07 -8.34 0.62
CA TYR A 108 14.37 -7.70 0.82
C TYR A 108 14.24 -6.19 0.92
N PHE A 109 14.95 -5.58 1.87
CA PHE A 109 14.91 -4.14 2.10
C PHE A 109 16.25 -3.58 2.58
N SER A 110 16.41 -2.27 2.52
CA SER A 110 17.55 -1.54 3.10
C SER A 110 17.08 -0.22 3.71
N THR A 111 17.75 0.20 4.78
CA THR A 111 17.57 1.52 5.43
C THR A 111 18.63 2.54 5.04
N ASN A 112 19.77 2.08 4.52
CA ASN A 112 20.94 2.92 4.23
C ASN A 112 21.37 2.85 2.75
N GLY A 113 20.72 1.99 1.96
CA GLY A 113 21.02 1.78 0.55
C GLY A 113 22.23 0.89 0.27
N THR A 114 22.95 0.42 1.29
CA THR A 114 24.15 -0.41 1.15
C THR A 114 23.90 -1.85 1.58
N ASP A 115 23.31 -2.04 2.76
CA ASP A 115 23.07 -3.36 3.33
C ASP A 115 21.63 -3.80 3.03
N VAL A 116 21.49 -5.01 2.48
CA VAL A 116 20.18 -5.58 2.13
C VAL A 116 19.82 -6.69 3.11
N TYR A 117 18.78 -6.44 3.89
CA TYR A 117 18.22 -7.34 4.89
C TYR A 117 16.92 -7.97 4.41
N THR A 118 16.41 -8.91 5.20
CA THR A 118 15.13 -9.58 4.96
C THR A 118 14.13 -9.16 6.03
N LEU A 119 12.93 -8.78 5.62
CA LEU A 119 11.86 -8.40 6.55
C LEU A 119 11.45 -9.57 7.44
N LYS A 120 11.34 -9.27 8.72
CA LYS A 120 10.85 -10.16 9.77
C LYS A 120 9.43 -9.75 10.15
N GLU A 121 8.74 -10.62 10.88
CA GLU A 121 7.39 -10.32 11.40
C GLU A 121 7.35 -9.01 12.20
N SER A 122 8.40 -8.75 12.99
CA SER A 122 8.54 -7.53 13.80
C SER A 122 8.56 -6.23 12.99
N ASP A 123 8.88 -6.31 11.70
CA ASP A 123 9.00 -5.13 10.82
C ASP A 123 7.66 -4.75 10.18
N LEU A 124 6.67 -5.65 10.20
CA LEU A 124 5.33 -5.48 9.65
C LEU A 124 4.27 -5.97 10.64
N ASN A 125 4.30 -5.44 11.87
CA ASN A 125 3.36 -5.82 12.91
C ASN A 125 1.92 -5.40 12.57
N ASN A 126 0.98 -6.29 12.86
CA ASN A 126 -0.44 -5.97 12.79
C ASN A 126 -0.80 -4.82 13.74
N GLY A 127 -1.66 -3.91 13.27
CA GLY A 127 -2.10 -2.72 14.01
C GLY A 127 -1.17 -1.52 13.91
N ILE A 128 0.00 -1.66 13.29
CA ILE A 128 0.95 -0.54 13.13
C ILE A 128 0.79 0.08 11.74
N PRO A 129 0.43 1.37 11.63
CA PRO A 129 0.34 2.06 10.35
C PRO A 129 1.68 2.07 9.61
N VAL A 130 1.62 1.77 8.32
CA VAL A 130 2.75 1.78 7.40
C VAL A 130 2.42 2.69 6.24
N TYR A 131 3.35 3.58 5.92
CA TYR A 131 3.22 4.55 4.84
C TYR A 131 4.03 4.06 3.65
N VAL A 132 3.40 3.97 2.50
CA VAL A 132 3.98 3.41 1.27
C VAL A 132 4.22 4.53 0.27
N TRP A 133 5.39 4.49 -0.36
CA TRP A 133 5.79 5.35 -1.46
C TRP A 133 6.22 4.48 -2.65
N VAL A 134 5.84 4.86 -3.87
CA VAL A 134 6.34 4.24 -5.10
C VAL A 134 6.98 5.33 -5.95
N SER A 135 8.14 5.09 -6.55
CA SER A 135 8.78 6.02 -7.50
C SER A 135 9.13 5.29 -8.78
N ALA A 136 9.05 5.98 -9.91
CA ALA A 136 9.67 5.50 -11.14
C ALA A 136 11.19 5.67 -11.04
N TYR A 137 11.94 4.75 -11.63
CA TYR A 137 13.39 4.64 -11.48
C TYR A 137 14.08 4.46 -12.83
N GLN A 138 15.22 5.13 -13.00
CA GLN A 138 16.19 4.88 -14.08
C GLN A 138 17.52 4.45 -13.46
N ILE A 139 18.21 3.50 -14.11
CA ILE A 139 19.51 2.97 -13.63
C ILE A 139 20.67 3.90 -13.97
N THR A 140 20.62 4.60 -15.11
CA THR A 140 21.75 5.37 -15.66
C THR A 140 21.30 6.72 -16.23
N PRO A 141 21.62 7.85 -15.56
CA PRO A 141 22.12 7.93 -14.18
C PRO A 141 21.09 7.39 -13.19
N GLN A 142 21.50 6.96 -12.00
CA GLN A 142 20.54 6.54 -10.96
C GLN A 142 19.69 7.73 -10.55
N LEU A 143 18.40 7.69 -10.85
CA LEU A 143 17.48 8.77 -10.57
C LEU A 143 16.07 8.22 -10.40
N GLU A 144 15.26 8.94 -9.63
CA GLU A 144 13.86 8.61 -9.40
C GLU A 144 12.96 9.80 -9.72
N SER A 145 11.69 9.50 -10.03
CA SER A 145 10.64 10.52 -10.04
C SER A 145 10.56 11.21 -8.68
N TYR A 146 10.46 12.54 -8.68
CA TYR A 146 10.40 13.35 -7.47
C TYR A 146 9.23 14.32 -7.53
N TYR A 147 8.28 14.21 -6.59
CA TYR A 147 7.17 15.14 -6.41
C TYR A 147 6.89 15.39 -4.93
N TYR A 148 6.17 16.48 -4.62
CA TYR A 148 5.80 16.86 -3.27
C TYR A 148 4.92 15.79 -2.59
N TYR A 149 5.24 15.53 -1.33
CA TYR A 149 4.85 14.40 -0.49
C TYR A 149 3.33 14.10 -0.41
N ASP A 150 2.51 15.15 -0.40
CA ASP A 150 1.12 15.07 0.07
C ASP A 150 0.16 14.26 -0.81
N ASN A 151 0.52 13.96 -2.06
CA ASN A 151 -0.38 13.27 -3.00
C ASN A 151 0.05 11.83 -3.36
N PHE A 152 1.24 11.38 -2.96
CA PHE A 152 1.83 10.15 -3.47
C PHE A 152 2.10 9.08 -2.41
N VAL A 153 1.91 9.41 -1.14
CA VAL A 153 2.00 8.45 -0.02
C VAL A 153 0.61 7.93 0.31
N LYS A 154 0.49 6.62 0.50
CA LYS A 154 -0.73 5.98 1.01
C LYS A 154 -0.40 5.17 2.24
N MET A 155 -1.28 5.24 3.25
CA MET A 155 -1.15 4.48 4.49
C MET A 155 -1.98 3.20 4.41
N GLY A 156 -1.40 2.10 4.86
CA GLY A 156 -2.07 0.84 5.15
C GLY A 156 -1.66 0.34 6.53
N THR A 157 -2.54 -0.39 7.21
CA THR A 157 -2.23 -0.94 8.53
C THR A 157 -2.42 -2.45 8.49
N PRO A 158 -1.34 -3.27 8.50
CA PRO A 158 -1.44 -4.73 8.54
C PRO A 158 -2.38 -5.19 9.65
N ARG A 159 -3.04 -6.32 9.44
CA ARG A 159 -4.07 -6.81 10.38
C ARG A 159 -4.23 -8.32 10.28
N PRO A 160 -4.63 -9.00 11.37
CA PRO A 160 -4.94 -10.42 11.32
C PRO A 160 -6.17 -10.69 10.44
N GLU A 161 -6.09 -11.77 9.67
CA GLU A 161 -7.17 -12.25 8.80
C GLU A 161 -7.34 -13.76 8.98
N ALA A 162 -8.59 -14.21 8.99
CA ALA A 162 -8.95 -15.62 8.95
C ALA A 162 -9.75 -15.86 7.68
N LEU A 163 -9.23 -16.73 6.82
CA LEU A 163 -9.78 -17.00 5.50
C LEU A 163 -10.44 -18.38 5.46
N ASN A 164 -11.49 -18.51 4.66
CA ASN A 164 -12.18 -19.76 4.37
C ASN A 164 -12.65 -20.51 5.64
N GLN A 165 -13.19 -19.76 6.60
CA GLN A 165 -13.66 -20.31 7.87
C GLN A 165 -15.12 -20.72 7.78
N THR A 166 -15.43 -21.94 8.20
CA THR A 166 -16.82 -22.41 8.32
C THR A 166 -17.37 -22.05 9.69
N VAL A 167 -18.51 -21.37 9.72
CA VAL A 167 -19.18 -20.95 10.95
C VAL A 167 -20.58 -21.54 10.96
N THR A 168 -20.94 -22.20 12.05
CA THR A 168 -22.27 -22.76 12.29
C THR A 168 -23.07 -21.86 13.23
N PRO A 169 -24.41 -21.89 13.18
CA PRO A 169 -25.26 -21.08 14.04
C PRO A 169 -24.94 -21.22 15.52
N ASN A 170 -25.22 -20.15 16.26
CA ASN A 170 -24.94 -19.97 17.68
C ASN A 170 -23.46 -19.85 18.05
N ASN A 171 -22.56 -19.73 17.07
CA ASN A 171 -21.15 -19.43 17.31
C ASN A 171 -20.83 -17.97 16.98
N ASN A 172 -19.85 -17.45 17.72
CA ASN A 172 -19.29 -16.14 17.45
C ASN A 172 -18.22 -16.22 16.37
N ILE A 173 -18.16 -15.19 15.54
CA ILE A 173 -17.02 -14.89 14.68
C ILE A 173 -16.14 -13.94 15.48
N SER A 174 -14.91 -14.36 15.81
CA SER A 174 -14.01 -13.60 16.69
C SER A 174 -12.60 -13.56 16.14
N MET A 175 -11.90 -12.47 16.42
CA MET A 175 -10.51 -12.24 15.98
C MET A 175 -9.74 -11.56 17.11
N GLU A 176 -8.60 -12.14 17.50
CA GLU A 176 -7.72 -11.60 18.56
C GLU A 176 -8.50 -11.26 19.85
N GLY A 177 -9.32 -12.20 20.34
CA GLY A 177 -10.04 -12.07 21.61
C GLY A 177 -11.19 -11.04 21.63
N ARG A 178 -11.69 -10.64 20.45
CA ARG A 178 -12.86 -9.77 20.31
C ARG A 178 -13.86 -10.38 19.32
N ASP A 179 -15.13 -10.37 19.69
CA ASP A 179 -16.21 -10.82 18.81
C ASP A 179 -16.55 -9.75 17.76
N LEU A 180 -16.77 -10.18 16.52
CA LEU A 180 -17.22 -9.34 15.41
C LEU A 180 -18.74 -9.41 15.25
N ALA A 181 -19.29 -10.62 15.29
CA ALA A 181 -20.72 -10.90 15.18
C ALA A 181 -21.01 -12.32 15.70
N ARG A 182 -22.27 -12.59 16.03
CA ARG A 182 -22.77 -13.94 16.26
C ARG A 182 -23.61 -14.40 15.08
N LEU A 183 -23.40 -15.61 14.61
CA LEU A 183 -24.27 -16.21 13.59
C LEU A 183 -25.50 -16.83 14.28
N ILE A 184 -26.71 -16.46 13.86
CA ILE A 184 -27.96 -17.01 14.39
C ILE A 184 -28.90 -17.47 13.28
N VAL A 185 -29.86 -18.34 13.62
CA VAL A 185 -30.99 -18.66 12.74
C VAL A 185 -32.23 -17.95 13.27
N SER A 186 -32.93 -17.23 12.39
CA SER A 186 -34.22 -16.61 12.69
C SER A 186 -35.12 -16.66 11.45
N GLY A 187 -36.40 -16.98 11.61
CA GLY A 187 -37.35 -17.02 10.49
C GLY A 187 -36.90 -17.86 9.29
N GLY A 188 -36.21 -18.99 9.53
CA GLY A 188 -35.69 -19.88 8.49
C GLY A 188 -34.49 -19.33 7.70
N ASN A 189 -33.86 -18.24 8.15
CA ASN A 189 -32.70 -17.63 7.51
C ASN A 189 -31.56 -17.41 8.51
N LEU A 190 -30.35 -17.20 7.99
CA LEU A 190 -29.19 -16.84 8.81
C LEU A 190 -29.05 -15.33 8.95
N TYR A 191 -28.68 -14.88 10.15
CA TYR A 191 -28.43 -13.49 10.46
C TYR A 191 -27.11 -13.34 11.23
N PHE A 192 -26.43 -12.22 10.99
CA PHE A 192 -25.42 -11.71 11.90
C PHE A 192 -26.09 -10.86 12.96
N GLN A 193 -25.91 -11.26 14.20
CA GLN A 193 -26.34 -10.54 15.39
C GLN A 193 -25.17 -9.78 16.01
N ASN A 194 -25.45 -8.57 16.49
CA ASN A 194 -24.49 -7.77 17.23
C ASN A 194 -24.13 -8.40 18.59
N VAL A 195 -22.88 -8.25 18.99
CA VAL A 195 -22.29 -8.80 20.21
C VAL A 195 -21.49 -7.70 20.91
N GLY A 196 -21.70 -7.51 22.21
CA GLY A 196 -20.87 -6.66 23.08
C GLY A 196 -20.32 -5.36 22.45
N GLY A 197 -21.17 -4.36 22.22
CA GLY A 197 -20.73 -3.05 21.70
C GLY A 197 -20.41 -3.02 20.19
N THR A 198 -20.70 -4.10 19.45
CA THR A 198 -20.65 -4.06 17.98
C THR A 198 -21.87 -3.37 17.38
N SER A 199 -21.64 -2.76 16.22
CA SER A 199 -22.66 -2.29 15.28
C SER A 199 -22.22 -2.68 13.87
N MET A 200 -23.16 -2.94 12.97
CA MET A 200 -22.86 -3.50 11.64
C MET A 200 -23.52 -2.75 10.50
N MET A 201 -22.89 -2.81 9.34
CA MET A 201 -23.42 -2.33 8.06
C MET A 201 -23.15 -3.37 6.98
N ALA A 202 -24.13 -3.63 6.12
CA ALA A 202 -23.92 -4.45 4.93
C ALA A 202 -23.58 -3.57 3.72
N VAL A 203 -22.55 -3.95 2.98
CA VAL A 203 -22.13 -3.28 1.74
C VAL A 203 -21.94 -4.31 0.63
N SER A 204 -22.04 -3.88 -0.63
CA SER A 204 -21.63 -4.74 -1.76
C SER A 204 -20.13 -5.03 -1.69
N GLY A 205 -19.74 -6.26 -2.00
CA GLY A 205 -18.34 -6.65 -2.13
C GLY A 205 -18.20 -8.08 -2.62
N ASN A 206 -17.10 -8.36 -3.32
CA ASN A 206 -16.69 -9.64 -3.87
C ASN A 206 -15.49 -10.24 -3.10
N SER A 207 -14.91 -9.49 -2.16
CA SER A 207 -13.81 -9.95 -1.32
C SER A 207 -13.69 -9.16 -0.01
N LEU A 208 -12.86 -9.67 0.91
CA LEU A 208 -12.46 -8.95 2.12
C LEU A 208 -11.71 -7.63 1.83
N ASN A 209 -11.14 -7.53 0.63
CA ASN A 209 -10.21 -6.47 0.23
C ASN A 209 -10.92 -5.28 -0.44
N ASP A 210 -12.22 -5.36 -0.72
CA ASP A 210 -12.90 -4.39 -1.58
C ASP A 210 -12.97 -2.99 -0.98
N VAL A 211 -13.40 -2.89 0.28
CA VAL A 211 -13.37 -1.64 1.06
C VAL A 211 -12.02 -1.56 1.76
N VAL A 212 -11.24 -0.48 1.63
CA VAL A 212 -9.96 -0.31 2.36
C VAL A 212 -10.04 0.78 3.42
N ILE A 213 -10.90 1.76 3.18
CA ILE A 213 -11.23 2.83 4.13
C ILE A 213 -12.72 2.71 4.37
N PRO A 214 -13.16 2.29 5.57
CA PRO A 214 -14.59 2.22 5.83
C PRO A 214 -15.20 3.60 6.06
N PRO A 215 -16.54 3.71 5.97
CA PRO A 215 -17.23 4.86 6.51
C PRO A 215 -17.13 4.88 8.04
N GLU A 216 -17.14 6.09 8.61
CA GLU A 216 -17.20 6.29 10.07
C GLU A 216 -18.60 6.04 10.64
N ASN A 217 -19.62 6.23 9.80
CA ASN A 217 -21.04 6.28 10.14
C ASN A 217 -21.85 5.26 9.33
N GLY A 218 -23.09 5.00 9.77
CA GLY A 218 -24.05 4.13 9.09
C GLY A 218 -24.14 2.70 9.65
N TYR A 219 -23.38 2.39 10.69
CA TYR A 219 -23.50 1.12 11.42
C TYR A 219 -24.77 1.12 12.27
N GLY A 220 -25.51 0.02 12.22
CA GLY A 220 -26.75 -0.18 12.97
C GLY A 220 -26.68 -1.36 13.92
N ASN A 221 -27.64 -1.43 14.83
CA ASN A 221 -27.73 -2.48 15.85
C ASN A 221 -28.72 -3.59 15.49
N VAL A 222 -29.35 -3.52 14.31
CA VAL A 222 -30.28 -4.54 13.82
C VAL A 222 -29.52 -5.77 13.32
N ASP A 223 -30.12 -6.94 13.48
CA ASP A 223 -29.59 -8.18 12.92
C ASP A 223 -29.64 -8.11 11.39
N LEU A 224 -28.51 -8.42 10.74
CA LEU A 224 -28.38 -8.34 9.29
C LEU A 224 -28.45 -9.72 8.67
N GLN A 225 -29.38 -9.94 7.74
CA GLN A 225 -29.49 -11.21 7.04
C GLN A 225 -28.18 -11.53 6.31
N VAL A 226 -27.70 -12.76 6.48
CA VAL A 226 -26.48 -13.25 5.84
C VAL A 226 -26.76 -13.62 4.38
N LYS A 227 -25.98 -13.06 3.47
CA LYS A 227 -26.06 -13.30 2.03
C LYS A 227 -24.67 -13.65 1.50
N ALA A 228 -24.59 -14.63 0.62
CA ALA A 228 -23.37 -14.94 -0.10
C ALA A 228 -22.92 -13.75 -0.97
N ASN A 229 -21.62 -13.64 -1.20
CA ASN A 229 -20.97 -12.56 -1.96
C ASN A 229 -21.37 -11.19 -1.42
N ARG A 230 -21.25 -11.04 -0.10
CA ARG A 230 -21.59 -9.81 0.60
C ARG A 230 -20.55 -9.52 1.66
N LEU A 231 -20.23 -8.23 1.81
CA LEU A 231 -19.33 -7.73 2.82
C LEU A 231 -20.13 -7.06 3.94
N TYR A 232 -19.77 -7.37 5.18
CA TYR A 232 -20.33 -6.77 6.37
C TYR A 232 -19.20 -6.04 7.07
N LEU A 233 -19.39 -4.74 7.31
CA LEU A 233 -18.49 -3.91 8.07
C LEU A 233 -18.95 -3.88 9.51
N ILE A 234 -18.00 -3.99 10.44
CA ILE A 234 -18.26 -4.05 11.87
C ILE A 234 -17.52 -2.89 12.53
N LYS A 235 -18.20 -2.17 13.41
CA LYS A 235 -17.61 -1.20 14.33
C LYS A 235 -17.83 -1.69 15.76
N ILE A 236 -16.75 -1.88 16.50
CA ILE A 236 -16.74 -2.23 17.93
C ILE A 236 -16.45 -0.95 18.71
N THR A 237 -17.34 -0.57 19.62
CA THR A 237 -17.12 0.59 20.50
C THR A 237 -16.75 0.10 21.90
N ASP A 238 -15.59 0.52 22.39
CA ASP A 238 -15.06 0.17 23.71
C ASP A 238 -14.60 1.46 24.42
N GLY A 239 -15.47 2.03 25.24
CA GLY A 239 -15.30 3.36 25.81
C GLY A 239 -15.17 4.44 24.72
N ASN A 240 -14.06 5.16 24.71
CA ASN A 240 -13.75 6.20 23.71
C ASN A 240 -13.05 5.66 22.46
N ASN A 241 -12.81 4.34 22.38
CA ASN A 241 -12.12 3.71 21.27
C ASN A 241 -13.10 3.05 20.31
N ALA A 242 -12.90 3.28 19.02
CA ALA A 242 -13.56 2.53 17.96
C ALA A 242 -12.56 1.57 17.31
N TYR A 243 -12.94 0.30 17.21
CA TYR A 243 -12.23 -0.68 16.40
C TYR A 243 -13.13 -1.08 15.24
N TYR A 244 -12.51 -1.58 14.18
CA TYR A 244 -13.23 -1.90 12.97
C TYR A 244 -12.86 -3.28 12.46
N GLY A 245 -13.81 -3.97 11.85
CA GLY A 245 -13.62 -5.29 11.27
C GLY A 245 -14.47 -5.50 10.03
N LYS A 246 -14.24 -6.63 9.36
CA LYS A 246 -15.04 -7.05 8.22
C LYS A 246 -15.33 -8.53 8.29
N ILE A 247 -16.47 -8.92 7.74
CA ILE A 247 -16.82 -10.30 7.43
C ILE A 247 -17.27 -10.33 5.97
N TYR A 248 -16.54 -11.04 5.13
CA TYR A 248 -16.96 -11.37 3.77
C TYR A 248 -17.55 -12.77 3.74
N VAL A 249 -18.77 -12.91 3.21
CA VAL A 249 -19.46 -14.20 3.13
C VAL A 249 -19.23 -14.81 1.76
N ARG A 250 -18.44 -15.88 1.71
CA ARG A 250 -18.15 -16.63 0.47
C ARG A 250 -19.37 -17.43 0.02
N SER A 251 -19.99 -18.15 0.96
CA SER A 251 -21.12 -19.02 0.67
C SER A 251 -22.03 -19.19 1.89
N VAL A 252 -23.28 -19.55 1.61
CA VAL A 252 -24.31 -19.84 2.60
C VAL A 252 -24.87 -21.24 2.30
N ASN A 253 -24.74 -22.16 3.25
CA ASN A 253 -25.14 -23.55 3.10
C ASN A 253 -26.47 -23.79 3.83
N GLY A 254 -27.55 -23.23 3.26
CA GLY A 254 -28.86 -23.21 3.90
C GLY A 254 -28.83 -22.47 5.24
N THR A 255 -29.46 -23.04 6.27
CA THR A 255 -29.42 -22.52 7.65
C THR A 255 -28.37 -23.20 8.53
N SER A 256 -27.56 -24.11 7.97
CA SER A 256 -26.65 -24.96 8.75
C SER A 256 -25.28 -24.34 8.97
N SER A 257 -24.77 -23.58 7.99
CA SER A 257 -23.46 -22.93 8.09
C SER A 257 -23.25 -21.86 7.01
N ILE A 258 -22.19 -21.09 7.19
CA ILE A 258 -21.61 -20.19 6.19
C ILE A 258 -20.11 -20.44 6.08
N THR A 259 -19.54 -20.06 4.95
CA THR A 259 -18.09 -19.92 4.79
C THR A 259 -17.75 -18.44 4.68
N VAL A 260 -16.84 -17.95 5.51
CA VAL A 260 -16.47 -16.54 5.62
C VAL A 260 -14.96 -16.31 5.59
N ASP A 261 -14.58 -15.14 5.10
CA ASP A 261 -13.30 -14.51 5.41
C ASP A 261 -13.58 -13.35 6.38
N TYR A 262 -12.75 -13.15 7.39
CA TYR A 262 -12.94 -12.04 8.31
C TYR A 262 -11.62 -11.56 8.92
N CYS A 263 -11.67 -10.36 9.47
CA CYS A 263 -10.50 -9.62 9.91
C CYS A 263 -10.91 -8.49 10.86
N ARG A 264 -9.96 -8.02 11.66
CA ARG A 264 -10.17 -6.92 12.60
C ARG A 264 -8.93 -6.05 12.65
N GLN A 265 -9.12 -4.73 12.67
CA GLN A 265 -8.08 -3.79 13.02
C GLN A 265 -7.80 -3.89 14.53
N THR A 266 -6.57 -4.21 14.90
CA THR A 266 -6.17 -4.42 16.30
C THR A 266 -5.98 -3.10 17.05
N SER A 267 -5.62 -2.04 16.34
CA SER A 267 -5.45 -0.69 16.88
C SER A 267 -6.75 0.12 16.86
N ALA A 268 -6.93 0.94 17.89
CA ALA A 268 -8.10 1.81 18.02
C ALA A 268 -8.03 2.99 17.05
N ASN A 269 -9.19 3.43 16.59
CA ASN A 269 -9.42 4.68 15.84
C ASN A 269 -8.65 4.77 14.52
N ILE A 270 -8.38 3.62 13.88
CA ILE A 270 -7.72 3.54 12.57
C ILE A 270 -8.72 3.13 11.50
N LEU A 271 -8.98 4.04 10.55
CA LEU A 271 -9.87 3.86 9.40
C LEU A 271 -9.11 3.34 8.16
N SER A 272 -8.25 2.36 8.37
CA SER A 272 -7.42 1.75 7.34
C SER A 272 -7.32 0.26 7.64
N TYR A 273 -7.90 -0.57 6.77
CA TYR A 273 -7.89 -2.02 6.88
C TYR A 273 -8.35 -2.71 5.60
#